data_AF-A0A2N9FEZ2-F1
#
_entry.id   AF-A0A2N9FEZ2-F1
#
_cell.length_a   1.000
_cell.length_b   1.000
_cell.length_c   1.000
_cell.angle_alpha   90.00
_cell.angle_beta   90.00
_cell.angle_gamma   90.00
#
_symmetry.space_group_name_H-M   'P 1'
#
loop_
_entity.id
_entity.type
_entity.pdbx_description
1 polymer ?
#
loop_
_entity_poly.entity_id
_entity_poly.type
_entity_poly.pdbx_seq_one_letter_code
_entity_poly.pdbx_strand_id
1 'polypeptide(L)'
;MGEFTIQISSNLLNRLADDTEKLKKKTKKSKAKVPREPRQPSTKVNQKQISDESETFKGAAATGWPLQPPLFIPVNPPAQSAYTELDAIRSVLQDGERVLERLQKQEENLVQEVTQRAKDLRDKEFKLPYQKPMPCLAENDAWLACYKEHAKDILKCAPLVKNFEDCIRRVRQHMSSTEK
;
A
#
# COMPACT_ATOMS: atom_id res chain seq x y z
N MET A 1 35.32 -7.64 29.69
CA MET A 1 34.42 -6.97 28.73
C MET A 1 35.27 -6.55 27.56
N GLY A 2 35.00 -7.05 26.36
CA GLY A 2 35.83 -6.81 25.17
C GLY A 2 35.58 -5.42 24.60
N GLU A 3 36.66 -4.70 24.30
CA GLU A 3 36.62 -3.37 23.68
C GLU A 3 36.41 -3.55 22.17
N PHE A 4 35.27 -3.06 21.65
CA PHE A 4 34.97 -3.10 20.22
C PHE A 4 35.32 -1.75 19.59
N THR A 5 36.38 -1.73 18.79
CA THR A 5 36.74 -0.55 18.00
C THR A 5 36.03 -0.59 16.66
N ILE A 6 35.08 0.30 16.45
CA ILE A 6 34.36 0.43 15.18
C ILE A 6 35.21 1.32 14.25
N GLN A 7 35.74 0.74 13.17
CA GLN A 7 36.41 1.50 12.12
C GLN A 7 35.40 1.85 11.02
N ILE A 8 35.04 3.13 10.94
CA ILE A 8 34.16 3.65 9.88
C ILE A 8 35.04 4.10 8.71
N SER A 9 34.76 3.58 7.51
CA SER A 9 35.52 3.95 6.32
C SER A 9 35.15 5.36 5.84
N SER A 10 36.15 6.13 5.42
CA SER A 10 35.98 7.49 4.89
C SER A 10 35.07 7.56 3.66
N ASN A 11 35.02 6.49 2.87
CA ASN A 11 34.11 6.36 1.73
C ASN A 11 32.64 6.36 2.14
N LEU A 12 32.32 5.85 3.33
CA LEU A 12 30.94 5.81 3.82
C LEU A 12 30.47 7.21 4.23
N LEU A 13 31.36 8.01 4.82
CA LEU A 13 31.10 9.41 5.16
C LEU A 13 30.89 10.27 3.92
N ASN A 14 31.69 10.07 2.87
CA ASN A 14 31.55 10.84 1.62
C ASN A 14 30.22 10.55 0.90
N ARG A 15 29.73 9.30 0.93
CA ARG A 15 28.42 8.96 0.34
C ARG A 15 27.24 9.60 1.08
N LEU A 16 27.35 9.71 2.41
CA LEU A 16 26.33 10.39 3.24
C LEU A 16 26.30 11.90 2.98
N ALA A 17 27.45 12.52 2.72
CA ALA A 17 27.53 13.94 2.41
C ALA A 17 26.94 14.28 1.02
N ASP A 18 27.22 13.46 0.01
CA ASP A 18 26.81 13.69 -1.39
C ASP A 18 25.29 13.57 -1.64
N ASP A 19 24.56 12.79 -0.83
CA ASP A 19 23.11 12.60 -0.99
C ASP A 19 22.29 13.86 -0.62
N THR A 20 22.89 14.80 0.11
CA THR A 20 22.21 16.02 0.58
C THR A 20 22.12 17.12 -0.49
N GLU A 21 23.07 17.16 -1.44
CA GLU A 21 23.27 18.31 -2.34
C GLU A 21 22.52 18.21 -3.68
N LYS A 22 21.98 17.04 -4.07
CA LYS A 22 21.49 16.82 -5.45
C LYS A 22 19.97 16.71 -5.63
N LEU A 23 19.18 16.85 -4.57
CA LEU A 23 17.70 16.76 -4.62
C LEU A 23 17.02 18.12 -4.87
N LYS A 24 17.43 18.84 -5.91
CA LYS A 24 16.66 19.98 -6.47
C LYS A 24 16.69 19.97 -8.00
N LYS A 25 15.72 19.31 -8.64
CA LYS A 25 15.13 19.72 -9.94
C LYS A 25 13.93 18.86 -10.39
N LYS A 26 12.76 19.50 -10.45
CA LYS A 26 11.53 19.27 -11.25
C LYS A 26 11.24 17.85 -11.79
N THR A 27 10.25 17.18 -11.21
CA THR A 27 9.57 16.00 -11.80
C THR A 27 8.61 16.43 -12.91
N LYS A 28 8.98 16.15 -14.18
CA LYS A 28 8.10 16.27 -15.36
C LYS A 28 7.25 15.00 -15.47
N LYS A 29 5.94 15.16 -15.49
CA LYS A 29 4.89 14.12 -15.56
C LYS A 29 5.09 13.15 -16.74
N SER A 30 5.21 11.85 -16.46
CA SER A 30 5.03 10.77 -17.44
C SER A 30 4.02 9.74 -16.89
N LYS A 31 3.07 9.34 -17.75
CA LYS A 31 1.96 8.42 -17.43
C LYS A 31 2.49 7.00 -17.18
N ALA A 32 2.05 6.37 -16.09
CA ALA A 32 2.27 4.94 -15.85
C ALA A 32 1.23 4.11 -16.62
N LYS A 33 1.69 3.17 -17.46
CA LYS A 33 0.93 2.00 -17.90
C LYS A 33 1.34 0.82 -17.01
N VAL A 34 0.31 0.07 -16.58
CA VAL A 34 0.33 -1.13 -15.74
C VAL A 34 1.33 -2.20 -16.22
N PRO A 35 2.15 -2.79 -15.34
CA PRO A 35 2.92 -3.99 -15.65
C PRO A 35 2.07 -5.27 -15.55
N ARG A 36 2.10 -6.11 -16.59
CA ARG A 36 1.51 -7.45 -16.63
C ARG A 36 2.63 -8.48 -16.84
N GLU A 37 2.80 -9.33 -15.83
CA GLU A 37 3.23 -10.74 -15.81
C GLU A 37 4.51 -11.20 -16.57
N PRO A 38 5.48 -11.85 -15.89
CA PRO A 38 6.68 -12.42 -16.54
C PRO A 38 6.37 -13.73 -17.28
N ARG A 39 6.71 -13.77 -18.59
CA ARG A 39 6.80 -15.02 -19.37
C ARG A 39 8.19 -15.66 -19.19
N GLN A 40 8.21 -16.98 -19.00
CA GLN A 40 9.39 -17.83 -18.97
C GLN A 40 10.19 -17.81 -20.28
N PRO A 41 11.52 -18.01 -20.24
CA PRO A 41 12.31 -18.46 -21.39
C PRO A 41 12.62 -19.96 -21.35
N SER A 42 12.39 -20.59 -22.50
CA SER A 42 12.62 -21.99 -22.86
C SER A 42 14.08 -22.44 -22.84
N THR A 43 14.27 -23.71 -22.48
CA THR A 43 15.47 -24.55 -22.64
C THR A 43 15.93 -24.67 -24.09
N LYS A 44 17.25 -24.58 -24.34
CA LYS A 44 17.90 -25.04 -25.58
C LYS A 44 19.20 -25.79 -25.25
N VAL A 45 19.18 -27.09 -25.55
CA VAL A 45 20.33 -28.01 -25.59
C VAL A 45 20.98 -27.88 -26.97
N ASN A 46 22.30 -27.65 -27.02
CA ASN A 46 23.09 -27.71 -28.24
C ASN A 46 23.60 -29.15 -28.45
N GLN A 47 23.10 -29.82 -29.49
CA GLN A 47 23.62 -31.07 -30.02
C GLN A 47 24.41 -30.74 -31.29
N LYS A 48 25.72 -31.01 -31.30
CA LYS A 48 26.57 -30.84 -32.49
C LYS A 48 26.81 -32.22 -33.11
N GLN A 49 26.36 -32.36 -34.36
CA GLN A 49 26.58 -33.49 -35.26
C GLN A 49 28.07 -33.67 -35.60
N ILE A 50 28.50 -34.92 -35.79
CA ILE A 50 29.51 -35.29 -36.78
C ILE A 50 29.02 -36.56 -37.49
N SER A 51 29.05 -36.51 -38.82
CA SER A 51 28.61 -37.51 -39.77
C SER A 51 29.84 -38.27 -40.33
N ASP A 52 29.65 -39.58 -40.46
CA ASP A 52 30.20 -40.55 -41.42
C ASP A 52 31.46 -40.21 -42.25
N GLU A 53 32.48 -41.06 -42.11
CA GLU A 53 33.36 -41.44 -43.23
C GLU A 53 33.72 -42.92 -43.07
N SER A 54 33.41 -43.68 -44.11
CA SER A 54 33.69 -45.10 -44.26
C SER A 54 35.06 -45.25 -44.91
N GLU A 55 35.90 -46.17 -44.43
CA GLU A 55 36.65 -47.08 -45.30
C GLU A 55 37.36 -48.20 -44.52
N THR A 56 37.54 -49.29 -45.24
CA THR A 56 37.78 -50.68 -44.84
C THR A 56 39.21 -50.93 -44.39
N PHE A 57 39.49 -51.74 -43.37
CA PHE A 57 40.69 -52.61 -43.37
C PHE A 57 40.55 -53.84 -42.47
N LYS A 58 41.28 -54.87 -42.88
CA LYS A 58 41.11 -56.30 -42.66
C LYS A 58 41.48 -56.80 -41.25
N GLY A 59 40.78 -57.85 -40.83
CA GLY A 59 41.44 -59.12 -40.44
C GLY A 59 41.79 -59.35 -38.97
N ALA A 60 41.54 -60.60 -38.57
CA ALA A 60 42.11 -61.37 -37.47
C ALA A 60 41.52 -61.21 -36.05
N ALA A 61 40.81 -62.27 -35.67
CA ALA A 61 40.58 -62.87 -34.36
C ALA A 61 41.18 -62.21 -33.11
N ALA A 62 40.32 -61.95 -32.11
CA ALA A 62 40.54 -62.31 -30.70
C ALA A 62 39.32 -61.97 -29.82
N THR A 63 39.05 -62.86 -28.86
CA THR A 63 38.56 -62.60 -27.49
C THR A 63 37.15 -62.09 -27.22
N GLY A 64 36.40 -62.90 -26.47
CA GLY A 64 35.57 -62.46 -25.34
C GLY A 64 34.16 -61.97 -25.69
N TRP A 65 33.15 -62.70 -25.22
CA TRP A 65 31.78 -62.19 -25.19
C TRP A 65 31.72 -60.93 -24.29
N PRO A 66 31.13 -59.81 -24.73
CA PRO A 66 30.93 -58.67 -23.85
C PRO A 66 29.84 -59.02 -22.83
N LEU A 67 30.24 -59.16 -21.56
CA LEU A 67 29.31 -59.17 -20.43
C LEU A 67 28.57 -57.83 -20.42
N GLN A 68 27.25 -57.89 -20.56
CA GLN A 68 26.38 -56.72 -20.50
C GLN A 68 26.50 -56.07 -19.10
N PRO A 69 26.75 -54.76 -18.97
CA PRO A 69 26.82 -54.10 -17.67
C PRO A 69 25.42 -54.13 -16.99
N PRO A 70 25.35 -54.32 -15.66
CA PRO A 70 24.07 -54.35 -14.97
C PRO A 70 23.40 -52.98 -15.10
N LEU A 71 22.16 -52.98 -15.58
CA LEU A 71 21.33 -51.79 -15.64
C LEU A 71 20.96 -51.38 -14.21
N PHE A 72 21.57 -50.29 -13.72
CA PHE A 72 21.15 -49.66 -12.48
C PHE A 72 19.77 -49.02 -12.72
N ILE A 73 18.73 -49.67 -12.18
CA ILE A 73 17.40 -49.07 -12.07
C ILE A 73 17.46 -48.06 -10.93
N PRO A 74 17.07 -46.78 -11.13
CA PRO A 74 16.98 -45.83 -10.03
C PRO A 74 15.99 -46.37 -9.00
N VAL A 75 16.44 -46.52 -7.75
CA VAL A 75 15.55 -46.84 -6.64
C VAL A 75 14.56 -45.67 -6.52
N ASN A 76 13.29 -45.95 -6.78
CA ASN A 76 12.24 -44.96 -6.59
C ASN A 76 12.21 -44.60 -5.10
N PRO A 77 12.34 -43.32 -4.71
CA PRO A 77 12.28 -42.95 -3.30
C PRO A 77 10.94 -43.42 -2.73
N PRO A 78 10.93 -43.89 -1.46
CA PRO A 78 9.72 -44.41 -0.86
C PRO A 78 8.65 -43.31 -0.87
N ALA A 79 7.47 -43.62 -1.41
CA ALA A 79 6.37 -42.66 -1.59
C ALA A 79 6.04 -41.86 -0.30
N GLN A 80 6.33 -42.44 0.87
CA GLN A 80 6.19 -41.81 2.18
C GLN A 80 6.98 -40.49 2.32
N SER A 81 8.17 -40.35 1.71
CA SER A 81 8.96 -39.11 1.81
C SER A 81 8.32 -37.95 1.03
N ALA A 82 7.69 -38.23 -0.11
CA ALA A 82 7.01 -37.22 -0.90
C ALA A 82 5.78 -36.64 -0.17
N TYR A 83 5.03 -37.47 0.55
CA TYR A 83 3.89 -36.99 1.35
C TYR A 83 4.32 -36.10 2.51
N THR A 84 5.43 -36.44 3.20
CA THR A 84 5.95 -35.60 4.29
C THR A 84 6.41 -34.23 3.82
N GLU A 85 7.01 -34.13 2.63
CA GLU A 85 7.39 -32.84 2.04
C GLU A 85 6.17 -31.99 1.67
N LEU A 86 5.12 -32.62 1.13
CA LEU A 86 3.87 -31.92 0.81
C LEU A 86 3.15 -31.40 2.05
N ASP A 87 3.14 -32.16 3.14
CA ASP A 87 2.56 -31.73 4.41
C ASP A 87 3.36 -30.58 5.05
N ALA A 88 4.69 -30.63 4.94
CA ALA A 88 5.56 -29.52 5.36
C ALA A 88 5.25 -28.23 4.57
N ILE A 89 5.10 -28.33 3.24
CA ILE A 89 4.71 -27.18 2.40
C ILE A 89 3.34 -26.65 2.82
N ARG A 90 2.36 -27.54 3.04
CA ARG A 90 1.00 -27.14 3.45
C ARG A 90 1.01 -26.44 4.81
N SER A 91 1.83 -26.90 5.75
CA SER A 91 1.99 -26.26 7.06
C SER A 91 2.53 -24.84 6.91
N VAL A 92 3.56 -24.64 6.09
CA VAL A 92 4.15 -23.30 5.85
C VAL A 92 3.13 -22.35 5.22
N LEU A 93 2.29 -22.83 4.30
CA LEU A 93 1.23 -22.01 3.71
C LEU A 93 0.17 -21.61 4.75
N GLN A 94 -0.26 -22.54 5.60
CA GLN A 94 -1.21 -22.23 6.68
C GLN A 94 -0.61 -21.25 7.70
N ASP A 95 0.68 -21.39 8.01
CA ASP A 95 1.40 -20.42 8.84
C ASP A 95 1.45 -19.04 8.18
N GLY A 96 1.72 -18.99 6.88
CA GLY A 96 1.68 -17.77 6.08
C GLY A 96 0.32 -17.07 6.13
N GLU A 97 -0.76 -17.82 5.94
CA GLU A 97 -2.13 -17.29 6.03
C GLU A 97 -2.43 -16.73 7.43
N ARG A 98 -2.05 -17.43 8.50
CA ARG A 98 -2.21 -16.95 9.88
C ARG A 98 -1.45 -15.66 10.14
N VAL A 99 -0.24 -15.52 9.60
CA VAL A 99 0.56 -14.30 9.75
C VAL A 99 -0.06 -13.15 8.95
N LEU A 100 -0.53 -13.41 7.74
CA LEU A 100 -1.21 -12.41 6.92
C LEU A 100 -2.48 -11.88 7.61
N GLU A 101 -3.30 -12.75 8.19
CA GLU A 101 -4.51 -12.34 8.92
C GLU A 101 -4.17 -11.43 10.11
N ARG A 102 -3.10 -11.76 10.85
CA ARG A 102 -2.62 -10.92 11.96
C ARG A 102 -2.11 -9.56 11.49
N LEU A 103 -1.35 -9.53 10.40
CA LEU A 103 -0.83 -8.29 9.81
C LEU A 103 -1.97 -7.41 9.28
N GLN A 104 -2.95 -8.00 8.60
CA GLN A 104 -4.13 -7.28 8.13
C GLN A 104 -4.89 -6.65 9.30
N LYS A 105 -5.10 -7.39 10.38
CA LYS A 105 -5.74 -6.86 11.59
C LYS A 105 -4.91 -5.73 12.22
N GLN A 106 -3.59 -5.83 12.21
CA GLN A 106 -2.71 -4.77 12.71
C GLN A 106 -2.78 -3.51 11.84
N GLU A 107 -2.82 -3.67 10.51
CA GLU A 107 -3.00 -2.57 9.56
C GLU A 107 -4.33 -1.86 9.79
N GLU A 108 -5.43 -2.61 9.90
CA GLU A 108 -6.76 -2.04 10.16
C GLU A 108 -6.80 -1.22 11.46
N ASN A 109 -6.22 -1.75 12.54
CA ASN A 109 -6.12 -1.02 13.81
C ASN A 109 -5.26 0.25 13.68
N LEU A 110 -4.14 0.17 12.99
CA LEU A 110 -3.26 1.32 12.77
C LEU A 110 -3.96 2.41 11.95
N VAL A 111 -4.69 2.02 10.91
CA VAL A 111 -5.46 2.95 10.08
C VAL A 111 -6.54 3.65 10.91
N GLN A 112 -7.26 2.91 11.76
CA GLN A 112 -8.25 3.50 12.66
C GLN A 112 -7.60 4.48 13.64
N GLU A 113 -6.48 4.10 14.26
CA GLU A 113 -5.77 4.94 15.21
C GLU A 113 -5.24 6.22 14.56
N VAL A 114 -4.57 6.12 13.42
CA VAL A 114 -4.04 7.27 12.68
C VAL A 114 -5.17 8.19 12.23
N THR A 115 -6.28 7.62 11.75
CA THR A 115 -7.45 8.41 11.34
C THR A 115 -8.04 9.16 12.54
N GLN A 116 -8.16 8.51 13.68
CA GLN A 116 -8.69 9.13 14.89
C GLN A 116 -7.77 10.24 15.42
N ARG A 117 -6.45 9.98 15.46
CA ARG A 117 -5.45 10.97 15.85
C ARG A 117 -5.41 12.16 14.89
N ALA A 118 -5.55 11.94 13.58
CA ALA A 118 -5.61 13.01 12.59
C ALA A 118 -6.85 13.90 12.78
N LYS A 119 -8.02 13.31 13.08
CA LYS A 119 -9.24 14.06 13.44
C LYS A 119 -9.03 14.88 14.71
N ASP A 120 -8.49 14.26 15.76
CA ASP A 120 -8.23 14.93 17.04
C ASP A 120 -7.24 16.10 16.89
N LEU A 121 -6.15 15.91 16.14
CA LEU A 121 -5.21 16.99 15.83
C LEU A 121 -5.88 18.11 15.04
N ARG A 122 -6.69 17.77 14.03
CA ARG A 122 -7.46 18.77 13.29
C ARG A 122 -8.42 19.55 14.21
N ASP A 123 -9.09 18.86 15.12
CA ASP A 123 -10.00 19.49 16.08
C ASP A 123 -9.27 20.24 17.19
N LYS A 124 -7.98 20.01 17.42
CA LYS A 124 -7.19 20.76 18.42
C LYS A 124 -6.48 21.95 17.81
N GLU A 125 -5.81 21.75 16.69
CA GLU A 125 -4.95 22.74 16.03
C GLU A 125 -5.71 23.60 15.02
N PHE A 126 -6.73 23.03 14.36
CA PHE A 126 -7.49 23.69 13.30
C PHE A 126 -8.95 23.96 13.67
N LYS A 127 -9.28 23.98 14.96
CA LYS A 127 -10.51 24.64 15.39
C LYS A 127 -10.42 26.10 14.97
N LEU A 128 -11.31 26.51 14.06
CA LEU A 128 -11.58 27.93 13.87
C LEU A 128 -11.84 28.52 15.27
N PRO A 129 -11.16 29.62 15.67
CA PRO A 129 -11.42 30.27 16.95
C PRO A 129 -12.92 30.35 17.14
N TYR A 130 -13.41 29.72 18.22
CA TYR A 130 -14.82 29.46 18.54
C TYR A 130 -15.77 30.22 17.61
N GLN A 131 -16.31 29.55 16.59
CA GLN A 131 -17.27 30.20 15.69
C GLN A 131 -18.43 30.66 16.54
N LYS A 132 -18.53 31.99 16.72
CA LYS A 132 -19.60 32.59 17.51
C LYS A 132 -20.92 32.07 16.92
N PRO A 133 -21.83 31.53 17.74
CA PRO A 133 -23.10 31.02 17.24
C PRO A 133 -23.79 32.11 16.42
N MET A 134 -24.41 31.70 15.31
CA MET A 134 -25.03 32.63 14.38
C MET A 134 -26.01 33.52 15.16
N PRO A 135 -25.80 34.85 15.15
CA PRO A 135 -26.72 35.74 15.84
C PRO A 135 -28.10 35.64 15.20
N CYS A 136 -29.15 35.65 16.03
CA CYS A 136 -30.55 35.60 15.61
C CYS A 136 -31.02 34.26 15.02
N LEU A 137 -30.42 33.14 15.46
CA LEU A 137 -30.79 31.80 15.00
C LEU A 137 -32.26 31.46 15.31
N ALA A 138 -32.77 31.85 16.48
CA ALA A 138 -34.17 31.58 16.86
C ALA A 138 -35.17 32.30 15.93
N GLU A 139 -34.93 33.58 15.63
CA GLU A 139 -35.74 34.34 14.69
C GLU A 139 -35.60 33.79 13.27
N ASN A 140 -34.40 33.32 12.90
CA ASN A 140 -34.14 32.69 11.60
C ASN A 140 -35.00 31.42 11.40
N ASP A 141 -34.98 30.52 12.38
CA ASP A 141 -35.73 29.28 12.34
C ASP A 141 -37.24 29.54 12.36
N ALA A 142 -37.70 30.56 13.09
CA ALA A 142 -39.12 30.91 13.19
C ALA A 142 -39.69 31.38 11.84
N TRP A 143 -39.02 32.30 11.13
CA TRP A 143 -39.52 32.73 9.83
C TRP A 143 -39.40 31.60 8.79
N LEU A 144 -38.35 30.80 8.84
CA LEU A 144 -38.17 29.65 7.94
C LEU A 144 -39.27 28.60 8.13
N ALA A 145 -39.63 28.30 9.38
CA ALA A 145 -40.73 27.39 9.70
C ALA A 145 -42.06 27.91 9.15
N CYS A 146 -42.36 29.20 9.37
CA CYS A 146 -43.55 29.83 8.81
C CYS A 146 -43.62 29.76 7.28
N TYR A 147 -42.49 29.98 6.59
CA TYR A 147 -42.44 29.87 5.13
C TYR A 147 -42.73 28.45 4.63
N LYS A 148 -42.25 27.43 5.35
CA LYS A 148 -42.54 26.02 5.02
C LYS A 148 -44.03 25.71 5.19
N GLU A 149 -44.68 26.27 6.21
CA GLU A 149 -46.10 26.08 6.49
C GLU A 149 -47.02 26.91 5.57
N HIS A 150 -46.55 28.08 5.11
CA HIS A 150 -47.34 29.04 4.33
C HIS A 150 -46.73 29.33 2.95
N ALA A 151 -46.31 28.29 2.22
CA ALA A 151 -45.68 28.43 0.90
C ALA A 151 -46.53 29.18 -0.15
N LYS A 152 -47.86 29.18 -0.01
CA LYS A 152 -48.80 29.89 -0.89
C LYS A 152 -49.07 31.34 -0.45
N ASP A 153 -49.01 31.61 0.85
CA ASP A 153 -49.36 32.89 1.47
C ASP A 153 -48.18 33.43 2.28
N ILE A 154 -47.06 33.66 1.60
CA ILE A 154 -45.78 34.05 2.20
C ILE A 154 -45.88 35.33 3.04
N LEU A 155 -46.81 36.22 2.70
CA LEU A 155 -47.02 37.49 3.41
C LEU A 155 -47.46 37.31 4.87
N LYS A 156 -48.03 36.15 5.24
CA LYS A 156 -48.37 35.83 6.64
C LYS A 156 -47.12 35.77 7.53
N CYS A 157 -45.96 35.48 6.95
CA CYS A 157 -44.69 35.40 7.66
C CYS A 157 -43.95 36.74 7.77
N ALA A 158 -44.50 37.83 7.23
CA ALA A 158 -43.88 39.16 7.26
C ALA A 158 -43.50 39.65 8.68
N PRO A 159 -44.32 39.43 9.74
CA PRO A 159 -43.92 39.82 11.09
C PRO A 159 -42.67 39.09 11.59
N LEU A 160 -42.51 37.81 11.23
CA LEU A 160 -41.35 37.00 11.65
C LEU A 160 -40.07 37.43 10.91
N VAL A 161 -40.19 37.80 9.63
CA VAL A 161 -39.09 38.38 8.86
C VAL A 161 -38.64 39.71 9.47
N LYS A 162 -39.59 40.56 9.90
CA LYS A 162 -39.28 41.82 10.56
C LYS A 162 -38.55 41.61 11.89
N ASN A 163 -38.98 40.63 12.69
CA ASN A 163 -38.30 40.29 13.94
C ASN A 163 -36.84 39.84 13.71
N PHE A 164 -36.61 39.04 12.66
CA PHE A 164 -35.26 38.65 12.25
C PHE A 164 -34.41 39.87 11.84
N GLU A 165 -34.97 40.77 11.02
CA GLU A 165 -34.30 42.00 10.62
C GLU A 165 -33.92 42.88 11.84
N ASP A 166 -34.84 43.07 12.78
CA ASP A 166 -34.64 43.84 13.99
C ASP A 166 -33.59 43.20 14.91
N CYS A 167 -33.55 41.88 15.01
CA CYS A 167 -32.50 41.17 15.73
C CYS A 167 -31.12 41.42 15.09
N ILE A 168 -31.00 41.27 13.77
CA ILE A 168 -29.72 41.49 13.07
C ILE A 168 -29.28 42.95 13.20
N ARG A 169 -30.21 43.91 13.17
CA ARG A 169 -29.92 45.34 13.38
C ARG A 169 -29.32 45.59 14.77
N ARG A 170 -29.91 45.03 15.83
CA ARG A 170 -29.40 45.13 17.20
C ARG A 170 -27.99 44.53 17.33
N VAL A 171 -27.78 43.35 16.76
CA VAL A 171 -26.47 42.68 16.82
C VAL A 171 -25.38 43.52 16.15
N ARG A 172 -25.65 44.10 14.97
CA ARG A 172 -24.70 45.02 14.30
C ARG A 172 -24.34 46.22 15.17
N GLN A 173 -25.33 46.81 15.85
CA GLN A 173 -25.10 47.93 16.75
C GLN A 173 -24.20 47.53 17.95
N HIS A 174 -24.46 46.39 18.58
CA HIS A 174 -23.64 45.89 19.69
C HIS A 174 -22.18 45.59 19.27
N MET A 175 -21.96 45.03 18.09
CA MET A 175 -20.61 44.79 17.58
C MET A 175 -19.84 46.09 17.34
N SER A 176 -20.47 47.11 16.77
CA SER A 176 -19.84 48.43 16.56
C SER A 176 -19.51 49.20 17.84
N SER A 177 -20.18 48.88 18.95
CA SER A 177 -19.98 49.55 20.25
C SER A 177 -18.91 48.89 21.12
N THR A 178 -18.53 47.64 20.85
CA THR A 178 -17.55 46.89 21.64
C THR A 178 -16.11 47.08 21.11
N GLU A 179 -15.97 47.69 19.93
CA GLU A 179 -14.70 47.93 19.24
C GLU A 179 -14.12 49.33 19.50
N LYS A 180 -14.70 50.08 20.45
CA LYS A 180 -14.35 51.46 20.80
C LYS A 180 -14.01 51.55 22.29
#